data_AF-A0A924JUR9-F1
#
_entry.id   AF-A0A924JUR9-F1
#
_cell.length_a   1.000
_cell.length_b   1.000
_cell.length_c   1.000
_cell.angle_alpha   90.00
_cell.angle_beta   90.00
_cell.angle_gamma   90.00
#
_symmetry.space_group_name_H-M   'P 1'
#
loop_
_entity.id
_entity.type
_entity.pdbx_description
1 polymer ?
#
loop_
_entity_poly.entity_id
_entity_poly.type
_entity_poly.pdbx_seq_one_letter_code
_entity_poly.pdbx_strand_id
1 'polypeptide(L)'
;RATADRALTRFAKGDSFVAEGYVRTFQVVRDGEAIQREEFVAKKIGHDLARTNYSVDRTHRTGSDIEVEHKAAAAHTSSRR
;
A
#
# COMPACT_ATOMS: atom_id res chain seq x y z
N ARG A 1 11.96 -6.46 6.74
CA ARG A 1 11.66 -7.89 7.04
C ARG A 1 10.25 -8.06 7.57
N ALA A 2 9.86 -7.43 8.68
CA ALA A 2 8.53 -7.60 9.29
C ALA A 2 7.32 -7.46 8.33
N THR A 3 7.39 -6.65 7.28
CA THR A 3 6.32 -6.54 6.26
C THR A 3 6.18 -7.79 5.40
N ALA A 4 7.29 -8.44 5.01
CA ALA A 4 7.27 -9.65 4.20
C ALA A 4 6.70 -10.83 4.99
N ASP A 5 7.11 -10.99 6.25
CA ASP A 5 6.60 -12.05 7.12
C ASP A 5 5.08 -11.87 7.35
N ARG A 6 4.65 -10.63 7.59
CA ARG A 6 3.23 -10.28 7.74
C ARG A 6 2.41 -10.54 6.48
N ALA A 7 3.01 -10.34 5.30
CA ALA A 7 2.38 -10.63 4.03
C ALA A 7 2.24 -12.13 3.81
N LEU A 8 3.28 -12.90 4.09
CA LEU A 8 3.28 -14.36 3.96
C LEU A 8 2.16 -15.02 4.77
N THR A 9 1.87 -14.51 5.97
CA THR A 9 0.80 -15.05 6.81
C THR A 9 -0.61 -14.63 6.36
N ARG A 10 -0.75 -13.53 5.61
CA ARG A 10 -2.06 -12.94 5.28
C ARG A 10 -2.50 -13.15 3.84
N PHE A 11 -1.58 -13.33 2.91
CA PHE A 11 -1.89 -13.51 1.49
C PHE A 11 -1.80 -14.98 1.08
N ALA A 12 -2.70 -15.39 0.19
CA ALA A 12 -2.68 -16.67 -0.49
C ALA A 12 -2.51 -16.48 -2.01
N LYS A 13 -2.14 -17.55 -2.70
CA LYS A 13 -2.08 -17.54 -4.16
C LYS A 13 -3.48 -17.27 -4.73
N GLY A 14 -3.59 -16.30 -5.62
CA GLY A 14 -4.86 -15.90 -6.25
C GLY A 14 -5.48 -14.63 -5.67
N ASP A 15 -4.98 -14.14 -4.52
CA ASP A 15 -5.46 -12.90 -3.94
C ASP A 15 -5.17 -11.70 -4.86
N SER A 16 -6.17 -10.84 -5.01
CA SER A 16 -5.97 -9.52 -5.61
C SER A 16 -5.37 -8.57 -4.59
N PHE A 17 -4.28 -7.90 -4.98
CA PHE A 17 -3.56 -6.97 -4.10
C PHE A 17 -3.13 -5.70 -4.85
N VAL A 18 -2.93 -4.64 -4.08
CA VAL A 18 -2.34 -3.39 -4.52
C VAL A 18 -0.97 -3.26 -3.86
N ALA A 19 0.01 -2.77 -4.61
CA ALA A 19 1.37 -2.59 -4.12
C ALA A 19 1.90 -1.19 -4.42
N GLU A 20 2.65 -0.66 -3.45
CA GLU A 20 3.44 0.58 -3.60
C GLU A 20 4.92 0.18 -3.62
N GLY A 21 5.67 0.64 -4.62
CA GLY A 21 7.04 0.19 -4.84
C GLY A 21 7.71 0.86 -6.03
N TYR A 22 8.77 0.24 -6.52
CA TYR A 22 9.51 0.70 -7.70
C TYR A 22 9.94 -0.47 -8.56
N VAL A 23 10.12 -0.22 -9.86
CA VAL A 23 10.74 -1.19 -10.77
C VAL A 23 12.25 -1.06 -10.68
N ARG A 24 12.92 -2.19 -10.54
CA ARG A 24 14.38 -2.28 -10.61
C ARG A 24 14.74 -3.10 -11.84
N THR A 25 15.65 -2.57 -12.65
CA THR A 25 16.24 -3.30 -13.77
C THR A 25 17.56 -3.95 -13.34
N PHE A 26 17.83 -5.16 -13.83
CA PHE A 26 19.07 -5.87 -13.55
C PHE A 26 19.40 -6.86 -14.68
N GLN A 27 20.68 -7.14 -14.85
CA GLN A 27 21.15 -8.14 -15.81
C GLN A 27 21.23 -9.51 -15.16
N VAL A 28 20.78 -10.53 -15.88
CA VAL A 28 20.92 -11.93 -15.50
C VAL A 28 21.59 -12.67 -16.65
N VAL A 29 22.64 -13.43 -16.35
CA VAL A 29 23.25 -14.32 -17.34
C VAL A 29 22.39 -15.58 -17.42
N ARG A 30 21.85 -15.86 -18.60
CA ARG A 30 21.08 -17.08 -18.88
C ARG A 30 21.59 -17.66 -20.19
N ASP A 31 21.98 -18.93 -20.15
CA ASP A 31 22.53 -19.65 -21.31
C ASP A 31 23.76 -18.95 -21.95
N GLY A 32 24.56 -18.26 -21.13
CA GLY A 32 25.74 -17.51 -21.58
C GLY A 32 25.47 -16.10 -22.12
N GLU A 33 24.20 -15.69 -22.24
CA GLU A 33 23.81 -14.35 -22.69
C GLU A 33 23.39 -13.48 -21.50
N ALA A 34 23.82 -12.21 -21.49
CA ALA A 34 23.40 -11.23 -20.50
C ALA A 34 22.06 -10.61 -20.90
N ILE A 35 20.99 -10.99 -20.20
CA ILE A 35 19.63 -10.54 -20.49
C ILE A 35 19.18 -9.50 -19.46
N GLN A 36 18.65 -8.37 -19.93
CA GLN A 36 18.01 -7.37 -19.07
C GLN A 36 16.65 -7.86 -18.57
N ARG A 37 16.44 -7.72 -17.27
CA ARG A 37 15.20 -8.09 -16.58
C ARG A 37 14.74 -6.98 -15.67
N GLU A 38 13.44 -6.98 -15.41
CA GLU A 38 12.79 -6.07 -14.50
C GLU A 38 12.15 -6.85 -13.36
N GLU A 39 12.24 -6.31 -12.15
CA GLU A 39 11.51 -6.78 -10.98
C GLU A 39 10.80 -5.61 -10.32
N PHE A 40 9.60 -5.84 -9.79
CA PHE A 40 8.91 -4.86 -8.97
C PHE A 40 9.22 -5.10 -7.50
N VAL A 41 9.90 -4.14 -6.88
CA VAL A 41 10.23 -4.17 -5.46
C VAL A 41 9.15 -3.44 -4.68
N ALA A 42 8.26 -4.21 -4.04
CA ALA A 42 7.21 -3.67 -3.20
C ALA A 42 7.76 -3.19 -1.85
N LYS A 43 7.47 -1.93 -1.50
CA LYS A 43 7.69 -1.37 -0.15
C LYS A 43 6.54 -1.72 0.78
N LYS A 44 5.32 -1.71 0.23
CA LYS A 44 4.07 -2.04 0.91
C LYS A 44 3.16 -2.80 -0.03
N ILE A 45 2.39 -3.73 0.53
CA ILE A 45 1.31 -4.42 -0.16
C ILE A 45 0.08 -4.46 0.73
N GLY A 46 -1.09 -4.38 0.12
CA GLY A 46 -2.38 -4.49 0.77
C GLY A 46 -3.36 -5.19 -0.15
N HIS A 47 -4.40 -5.78 0.43
CA HIS A 47 -5.44 -6.41 -0.37
C HIS A 47 -6.18 -5.40 -1.24
N ASP A 48 -6.62 -5.83 -2.42
CA ASP A 48 -7.44 -5.01 -3.31
C ASP A 48 -8.90 -4.97 -2.79
N LEU A 49 -9.25 -3.84 -2.19
CA LEU A 49 -10.58 -3.59 -1.62
C LEU A 49 -11.67 -3.46 -2.68
N ALA A 50 -11.33 -3.23 -3.95
CA ALA A 50 -12.32 -3.16 -5.03
C ALA A 50 -12.76 -4.57 -5.50
N ARG A 51 -11.98 -5.60 -5.19
CA ARG A 51 -12.16 -6.96 -5.75
C ARG A 51 -12.31 -8.06 -4.72
N THR A 52 -12.05 -7.78 -3.45
CA THR A 52 -12.15 -8.79 -2.39
C THR A 52 -12.85 -8.23 -1.15
N ASN A 53 -13.77 -9.03 -0.59
CA ASN A 53 -14.49 -8.71 0.63
C ASN A 53 -13.62 -8.98 1.86
N TYR A 54 -13.60 -8.08 2.83
CA TYR A 54 -12.81 -8.24 4.06
C TYR A 54 -13.60 -7.89 5.31
N SER A 55 -13.27 -8.58 6.40
CA SER A 55 -13.52 -8.13 7.76
C SER A 55 -12.37 -7.23 8.19
N VAL A 56 -12.66 -6.00 8.60
CA VAL A 56 -11.66 -5.07 9.14
C VAL A 56 -11.90 -4.95 10.64
N ASP A 57 -10.96 -5.45 11.43
CA ASP A 57 -10.89 -5.12 12.84
C ASP A 57 -10.30 -3.71 13.00
N ARG A 58 -11.16 -2.76 13.38
CA ARG A 58 -10.78 -1.37 13.66
C ARG A 58 -10.65 -1.09 15.15
N THR A 59 -10.48 -2.12 15.99
CA THR A 59 -10.28 -1.94 17.42
C THR A 59 -9.21 -0.89 17.63
N HIS A 60 -9.66 0.27 18.11
CA HIS A 60 -8.81 1.44 18.26
C HIS A 60 -7.68 1.02 19.20
N ARG A 61 -6.44 1.19 18.75
CA ARG A 61 -5.29 0.98 19.63
C ARG A 61 -5.28 2.18 20.58
N THR A 62 -6.11 2.15 21.62
CA THR A 62 -6.18 3.19 22.65
C THR A 62 -4.79 3.31 23.26
N GLY A 63 -4.06 4.37 22.88
CA GLY A 63 -2.65 4.50 23.27
C GLY A 63 -1.87 5.57 22.51
N SER A 64 -2.50 6.68 22.14
CA SER A 64 -1.91 8.03 22.11
C SER A 64 -2.99 8.98 21.60
N ASP A 65 -3.56 9.78 22.50
CA ASP A 65 -4.34 10.97 22.13
C ASP A 65 -3.49 11.82 21.19
N ILE A 66 -3.79 11.77 19.90
CA ILE A 66 -3.44 12.86 19.00
C ILE A 66 -4.78 13.53 18.73
N GLU A 67 -5.06 14.58 19.52
CA GLU A 67 -6.07 15.56 19.17
C GLU A 67 -5.66 16.16 17.81
N VAL A 68 -6.23 15.64 16.73
CA VAL A 68 -6.11 16.27 15.42
C VAL A 68 -7.14 17.40 15.42
N GLU A 69 -6.69 18.59 15.83
CA GLU A 69 -7.43 19.84 15.68
C GLU A 69 -7.66 20.09 14.18
N HIS A 70 -8.82 19.66 13.67
CA HIS A 70 -9.28 20.04 12.35
C HIS A 70 -9.75 21.49 12.40
N LYS A 71 -8.83 22.43 12.17
CA LYS A 71 -9.20 23.82 11.87
C LYS A 71 -9.86 23.85 10.49
N ALA A 72 -11.18 23.69 10.47
CA ALA A 72 -12.00 23.88 9.30
C ALA A 72 -11.94 25.37 8.89
N ALA A 73 -11.13 25.69 7.88
CA ALA A 73 -11.23 26.96 7.17
C ALA A 73 -12.47 26.91 6.27
N ALA A 74 -13.64 27.11 6.86
CA ALA A 74 -14.86 27.43 6.14
C ALA A 74 -14.89 28.94 5.88
N ALA A 75 -14.68 29.33 4.63
CA ALA A 75 -15.16 30.62 4.13
C ALA A 75 -15.60 30.43 2.68
N HIS A 76 -16.80 29.89 2.52
CA HIS A 76 -17.58 29.96 1.29
C HIS A 76 -18.88 30.70 1.61
N THR A 77 -19.32 31.57 0.70
CA THR A 77 -20.60 32.34 0.65
C THR A 77 -20.31 33.84 0.67
N SER A 78 -20.03 34.48 -0.46
CA SER A 78 -20.95 34.89 -1.55
C SER A 78 -21.61 36.24 -1.32
N SER A 79 -21.73 36.98 -2.43
CA SER A 79 -22.84 37.86 -2.78
C SER A 79 -22.77 39.34 -2.35
N ARG A 80 -22.67 40.19 -3.39
CA ARG A 80 -23.36 41.47 -3.58
C ARG A 80 -23.40 42.48 -2.42
N ARG A 81 -22.66 43.58 -2.57
CA ARG A 81 -23.21 44.84 -3.07
C ARG A 81 -22.11 45.80 -3.48
#